data_AF-A0A7S1PR74-F1
#
_entry.id   AF-A0A7S1PR74-F1
#
_cell.length_a   1.000
_cell.length_b   1.000
_cell.length_c   1.000
_cell.angle_alpha   90.00
_cell.angle_beta   90.00
_cell.angle_gamma   90.00
#
_symmetry.space_group_name_H-M   'P 1'
#
loop_
_entity.id
_entity.type
_entity.pdbx_description
1 polymer ?
#
loop_
_entity_poly.entity_id
_entity_poly.type
_entity_poly.pdbx_seq_one_letter_code
_entity_poly.pdbx_strand_id
1 'polypeptide(L)'
;RVIPNFMNQFGCPYAKDPKSPRAGTGGPNDNTSFEVLDGKGGRCMRRGGGNIPDEFTAKLSNKPGTLSMANTGRPNTGGSQFFLNVKANTFLDWFDRSTPSKHPVFGQITEGYDLVEKISQVPTRQDNPVKPIMMKSIAIEGL
;
A
#
# COMPACT_ATOMS: atom_id res chain seq x y z
N ARG A 1 4.53 -5.86 6.61
CA ARG A 1 5.79 -5.27 7.12
C ARG A 1 5.44 -4.06 7.96
N VAL A 2 6.08 -3.86 9.10
CA VAL A 2 5.79 -2.79 10.06
C VAL A 2 7.11 -2.18 10.51
N ILE A 3 7.25 -0.86 10.39
CA ILE A 3 8.47 -0.14 10.77
C ILE A 3 8.07 1.08 11.62
N PRO A 4 8.47 1.12 12.90
CA PRO A 4 8.23 2.26 13.78
C PRO A 4 8.76 3.56 13.18
N ASN A 5 8.05 4.67 13.39
CA ASN A 5 8.41 6.00 12.87
C ASN A 5 8.52 6.09 11.33
N PHE A 6 7.95 5.14 10.60
CA PHE A 6 7.97 5.14 9.14
C PHE A 6 6.59 4.79 8.57
N MET A 7 6.27 3.50 8.45
CA MET A 7 5.03 3.04 7.83
C MET A 7 4.66 1.60 8.20
N ASN A 8 3.40 1.25 7.92
CA ASN A 8 2.87 -0.11 8.01
C ASN A 8 2.39 -0.57 6.62
N GLN A 9 3.01 -1.60 6.06
CA GLN A 9 2.73 -2.12 4.73
C GLN A 9 1.90 -3.41 4.76
N PHE A 10 0.85 -3.43 3.94
CA PHE A 10 -0.16 -4.47 3.79
C PHE A 10 -0.41 -4.81 2.30
N GLY A 11 -1.41 -5.64 2.03
CA GLY A 11 -1.92 -5.87 0.67
C GLY A 11 -1.23 -6.99 -0.12
N CYS A 12 -0.29 -7.73 0.47
CA CYS A 12 0.24 -8.95 -0.16
C CYS A 12 -0.67 -10.16 0.15
N PRO A 13 -1.26 -10.83 -0.86
CA PRO A 13 -2.15 -11.97 -0.62
C PRO A 13 -1.42 -13.18 -0.03
N TYR A 14 -0.14 -13.36 -0.38
CA TYR A 14 0.70 -14.45 0.13
C TYR A 14 1.08 -14.26 1.61
N ALA A 15 1.05 -13.02 2.12
CA ALA A 15 1.35 -12.73 3.52
C ALA A 15 0.25 -13.19 4.50
N LYS A 16 -0.87 -13.75 4.00
CA LYS A 16 -1.86 -14.47 4.83
C LYS A 16 -1.24 -15.69 5.51
N ASP A 17 -0.27 -16.33 4.85
CA ASP A 17 0.61 -17.31 5.47
C ASP A 17 1.93 -16.62 5.88
N PRO A 18 2.20 -16.45 7.19
CA PRO A 18 3.42 -15.81 7.68
C PRO A 18 4.71 -16.53 7.26
N LYS A 19 4.63 -17.79 6.84
CA LYS A 19 5.77 -18.61 6.39
C LYS A 19 5.89 -18.68 4.86
N SER A 20 5.01 -17.99 4.13
CA SER A 20 5.04 -18.05 2.67
C SER A 20 6.35 -17.46 2.12
N PRO A 21 7.11 -18.20 1.29
CA PRO A 21 8.29 -17.66 0.62
C PRO A 21 7.93 -16.57 -0.41
N ARG A 22 6.64 -16.39 -0.72
CA ARG A 22 6.11 -15.40 -1.65
C ARG A 22 5.58 -14.15 -0.95
N ALA A 23 5.71 -14.05 0.37
CA ALA A 23 5.35 -12.85 1.11
C ALA A 23 6.16 -11.65 0.58
N GLY A 24 5.47 -10.55 0.27
CA GLY A 24 6.10 -9.34 -0.30
C GLY A 24 6.22 -9.32 -1.82
N THR A 25 5.86 -10.39 -2.55
CA THR A 25 5.82 -10.34 -4.04
C THR A 25 4.57 -9.63 -4.57
N GLY A 26 3.57 -9.43 -3.71
CA GLY A 26 2.29 -8.82 -4.08
C GLY A 26 1.42 -9.74 -4.94
N GLY A 27 0.36 -9.16 -5.46
CA GLY A 27 -0.49 -9.70 -6.52
C GLY A 27 -1.24 -8.53 -7.15
N PRO A 28 -2.39 -8.76 -7.80
CA PRO A 28 -2.99 -10.04 -8.21
C PRO A 28 -2.25 -10.69 -9.40
N ASN A 29 -2.76 -11.78 -9.97
CA ASN A 29 -2.17 -12.38 -11.17
C ASN A 29 -2.38 -11.51 -12.41
N ASP A 30 -1.54 -11.70 -13.42
CA ASP A 30 -1.75 -11.07 -14.74
C ASP A 30 -3.11 -11.41 -15.35
N ASN A 31 -3.63 -10.48 -16.15
CA ASN A 31 -4.92 -10.57 -16.83
C ASN A 31 -6.14 -10.67 -15.89
N THR A 32 -5.97 -10.36 -14.61
CA THR A 32 -7.10 -10.15 -13.69
C THR A 32 -7.75 -8.79 -13.95
N SER A 33 -9.08 -8.75 -13.91
CA SER A 33 -9.87 -7.55 -14.18
C SER A 33 -10.71 -7.16 -12.98
N PHE A 34 -10.62 -5.90 -12.59
CA PHE A 34 -11.36 -5.29 -11.48
C PHE A 34 -12.26 -4.18 -12.01
N GLU A 35 -13.42 -4.01 -11.41
CA GLU A 35 -14.23 -2.82 -11.61
C GLU A 35 -13.55 -1.62 -10.95
N VAL A 36 -13.51 -0.50 -11.66
CA VAL A 36 -13.05 0.78 -11.13
C VAL A 36 -14.24 1.43 -10.42
N LEU A 37 -14.07 1.69 -9.14
CA LEU A 37 -15.11 2.24 -8.28
C LEU A 37 -15.19 3.76 -8.38
N ASP A 38 -15.17 4.31 -9.60
CA ASP A 38 -15.25 5.75 -9.89
C ASP A 38 -16.64 6.19 -10.37
N GLY A 39 -17.62 5.29 -10.33
CA GLY A 39 -18.99 5.52 -10.80
C GLY A 39 -19.17 5.55 -12.31
N LYS A 40 -18.10 5.35 -13.10
CA LYS A 40 -18.15 5.37 -14.58
C LYS A 40 -18.27 3.98 -15.20
N GLY A 41 -18.36 2.93 -14.38
CA GLY A 41 -18.45 1.54 -14.84
C GLY A 41 -17.18 1.06 -15.54
N GLY A 42 -16.04 1.69 -15.27
CA GLY A 42 -14.76 1.33 -15.86
C GLY A 42 -14.23 -0.01 -15.34
N ARG A 43 -13.35 -0.65 -16.11
CA ARG A 43 -12.61 -1.84 -15.66
C ARG A 43 -11.11 -1.61 -15.79
N CYS A 44 -10.38 -1.95 -14.74
CA CYS A 44 -8.92 -1.98 -14.74
C CYS A 44 -8.46 -3.42 -14.92
N MET A 45 -7.66 -3.68 -15.95
CA MET A 45 -7.01 -4.98 -16.14
C MET A 45 -5.54 -4.91 -15.77
N ARG A 46 -5.09 -5.87 -14.97
CA ARG A 46 -3.72 -5.97 -14.46
C ARG A 46 -2.80 -6.59 -15.51
N ARG A 47 -1.61 -6.01 -15.67
CA ARG A 47 -0.62 -6.42 -16.68
C ARG A 47 0.80 -6.38 -16.10
N GLY A 48 1.75 -7.05 -16.77
CA GLY A 48 3.17 -6.96 -16.44
C GLY A 48 3.52 -7.51 -15.05
N GLY A 49 2.95 -8.65 -14.68
CA GLY A 49 3.11 -9.28 -13.37
C GLY A 49 2.06 -8.88 -12.33
N GLY A 50 0.86 -8.47 -12.75
CA GLY A 50 -0.22 -8.06 -11.86
C GLY A 50 -0.25 -6.57 -11.52
N ASN A 51 0.56 -5.77 -12.22
CA ASN A 51 0.80 -4.37 -11.89
C ASN A 51 -0.24 -3.43 -12.53
N ILE A 52 -0.27 -2.20 -12.00
CA ILE A 52 -0.97 -1.05 -12.56
C ILE A 52 0.03 0.07 -12.91
N PRO A 53 -0.33 0.93 -13.88
CA PRO A 53 0.39 2.16 -14.14
C PRO A 53 0.42 3.07 -12.91
N ASP A 54 1.47 3.88 -12.80
CA ASP A 54 1.54 4.89 -11.75
C ASP A 54 0.57 6.04 -12.03
N GLU A 55 -0.20 6.44 -11.01
CA GLU A 55 -1.15 7.55 -11.10
C GLU A 55 -0.55 8.83 -10.49
N PHE A 56 0.16 9.59 -11.33
CA PHE A 56 0.76 10.87 -10.94
C PHE A 56 -0.17 12.05 -11.24
N THR A 57 -1.43 11.94 -10.81
CA THR A 57 -2.48 12.92 -11.09
C THR A 57 -2.53 14.03 -10.05
N ALA A 58 -2.24 13.71 -8.78
CA ALA A 58 -2.32 14.65 -7.66
C ALA A 58 -1.01 14.73 -6.86
N LYS A 59 -0.62 15.95 -6.48
CA LYS A 59 0.58 16.21 -5.65
C LYS A 59 0.27 16.08 -4.16
N LEU A 60 -0.17 14.89 -3.76
CA LEU A 60 -0.46 14.56 -2.37
C LEU A 60 0.80 14.02 -1.68
N SER A 61 1.20 14.67 -0.59
CA SER A 61 2.39 14.30 0.16
C SER A 61 2.14 13.12 1.11
N ASN A 62 3.14 12.26 1.31
CA ASN A 62 3.16 11.11 2.21
C ASN A 62 3.24 11.55 3.68
N LYS A 63 2.21 12.28 4.12
CA LYS A 63 2.03 12.76 5.50
C LYS A 63 1.56 11.62 6.42
N PRO A 64 1.73 11.75 7.75
CA PRO A 64 1.11 10.83 8.70
C PRO A 64 -0.39 10.68 8.41
N GLY A 65 -0.89 9.45 8.47
CA GLY A 65 -2.31 9.13 8.23
C GLY A 65 -2.68 8.89 6.77
N THR A 66 -1.76 9.00 5.82
CA THR A 66 -2.04 8.77 4.39
C THR A 66 -1.83 7.32 3.96
N LEU A 67 -2.57 6.88 2.94
CA LEU A 67 -2.42 5.60 2.24
C LEU A 67 -1.67 5.83 0.94
N SER A 68 -0.61 5.05 0.72
CA SER A 68 0.26 5.21 -0.44
C SER A 68 0.62 3.88 -1.08
N MET A 69 0.81 3.89 -2.40
CA MET A 69 1.03 2.66 -3.16
C MET A 69 2.47 2.17 -3.03
N ALA A 70 2.68 0.90 -2.63
CA ALA A 70 4.01 0.28 -2.68
C ALA A 70 4.31 -0.24 -4.09
N ASN A 71 5.56 -0.11 -4.50
CA ASN A 71 6.06 -0.58 -5.80
C ASN A 71 7.47 -1.16 -5.65
N THR A 72 8.05 -1.64 -6.75
CA THR A 72 9.39 -2.26 -6.74
C THR A 72 10.53 -1.24 -6.89
N GLY A 73 10.24 0.06 -6.86
CA GLY A 73 11.16 1.14 -7.20
C GLY A 73 11.29 1.40 -8.71
N ARG A 74 10.61 0.61 -9.55
CA ARG A 74 10.49 0.85 -11.01
C ARG A 74 9.13 1.46 -11.35
N PRO A 75 9.04 2.30 -12.40
CA PRO A 75 7.77 2.85 -12.85
C PRO A 75 6.76 1.76 -13.20
N ASN A 76 5.47 1.99 -12.92
CA ASN A 76 4.35 1.11 -13.25
C ASN A 76 4.48 -0.29 -12.65
N THR A 77 5.01 -0.38 -11.42
CA THR A 77 5.14 -1.65 -10.68
C THR A 77 4.34 -1.66 -9.38
N GLY A 78 3.30 -0.84 -9.31
CA GLY A 78 2.30 -0.91 -8.25
C GLY A 78 1.45 -2.16 -8.42
N GLY A 79 1.40 -3.02 -7.41
CA GLY A 79 0.58 -4.23 -7.42
C GLY A 79 -0.69 -4.06 -6.58
N SER A 80 -0.81 -4.91 -5.57
CA SER A 80 -1.85 -4.86 -4.53
C SER A 80 -1.33 -4.36 -3.18
N GLN A 81 -0.03 -4.14 -3.05
CA GLN A 81 0.61 -3.79 -1.78
C GLN A 81 0.59 -2.29 -1.56
N PHE A 82 0.09 -1.84 -0.42
CA PHE A 82 0.04 -0.43 -0.03
C PHE A 82 0.58 -0.27 1.39
N PHE A 83 0.88 0.97 1.78
CA PHE A 83 1.32 1.28 3.13
C PHE A 83 0.57 2.47 3.74
N LEU A 84 0.48 2.45 5.07
CA LEU A 84 -0.05 3.52 5.90
C LEU A 84 1.13 4.31 6.47
N ASN A 85 1.18 5.61 6.20
CA ASN A 85 2.22 6.49 6.74
C ASN A 85 1.96 6.76 8.23
N VAL A 86 2.93 6.41 9.08
CA VAL A 86 2.91 6.69 10.54
C VAL A 86 3.69 7.97 10.86
N LYS A 87 4.60 8.36 9.97
CA LYS A 87 5.37 9.60 10.04
C LYS A 87 5.35 10.31 8.70
N ALA A 88 5.81 11.56 8.68
CA ALA A 88 6.00 12.31 7.46
C ALA A 88 7.16 11.71 6.65
N ASN A 89 6.84 11.14 5.50
CA ASN A 89 7.76 10.46 4.60
C ASN A 89 7.84 11.19 3.26
N THR A 90 8.06 12.51 3.30
CA THR A 90 8.04 13.39 2.10
C THR A 90 9.05 12.97 1.03
N PHE A 91 10.12 12.29 1.43
CA PHE A 91 11.11 11.70 0.52
C PHE A 91 10.56 10.55 -0.35
N LEU A 92 9.29 10.14 -0.17
CA LEU A 92 8.59 9.19 -1.02
C LEU A 92 7.65 9.88 -2.02
N ASP A 93 7.52 11.21 -1.94
CA ASP A 93 6.60 11.98 -2.76
C ASP A 93 7.02 11.90 -4.23
N TRP A 94 6.14 11.41 -5.09
CA TRP A 94 6.46 11.18 -6.50
C TRP A 94 6.86 12.45 -7.27
N PHE A 95 6.40 13.61 -6.79
CA PHE A 95 6.70 14.92 -7.35
C PHE A 95 7.96 15.55 -6.76
N ASP A 96 8.56 14.96 -5.74
CA ASP A 96 9.86 15.37 -5.23
C ASP A 96 10.97 14.80 -6.13
N ARG A 97 11.51 15.66 -7.00
CA ARG A 97 12.59 15.29 -7.94
C ARG A 97 13.96 15.13 -7.27
N SER A 98 14.08 15.47 -5.99
CA SER A 98 15.33 15.30 -5.23
C SER A 98 15.56 13.85 -4.78
N THR A 99 14.52 13.00 -4.86
CA THR A 99 14.59 11.60 -4.46
C THR A 99 14.22 10.66 -5.61
N PRO A 100 14.78 9.44 -5.65
CA PRO A 100 14.41 8.46 -6.66
C PRO A 100 13.07 7.75 -6.37
N SER A 101 12.55 7.89 -5.15
CA SER A 101 11.35 7.17 -4.67
C SER A 101 10.08 7.85 -5.15
N LYS A 102 9.12 7.06 -5.64
CA LYS A 102 7.85 7.57 -6.16
C LYS A 102 6.70 6.72 -5.66
N HIS A 103 5.99 7.21 -4.65
CA HIS A 103 4.83 6.52 -4.08
C HIS A 103 3.62 7.46 -4.08
N PRO A 104 2.66 7.25 -5.00
CA PRO A 104 1.46 8.07 -5.07
C PRO A 104 0.53 7.77 -3.89
N VAL A 105 0.13 8.84 -3.20
CA VAL A 105 -0.91 8.81 -2.17
C VAL A 105 -2.28 8.76 -2.84
N PHE A 106 -3.11 7.80 -2.43
CA PHE A 106 -4.46 7.60 -2.99
C PHE A 106 -5.57 7.68 -1.94
N GLY A 107 -5.23 7.84 -0.66
CA GLY A 107 -6.22 7.94 0.40
C GLY A 107 -5.67 8.49 1.71
N GLN A 108 -6.57 8.74 2.65
CA GLN A 108 -6.25 9.19 4.00
C GLN A 108 -7.17 8.51 5.02
N ILE A 109 -6.61 8.19 6.18
CA ILE A 109 -7.34 7.68 7.33
C ILE A 109 -8.14 8.84 7.94
N THR A 110 -9.45 8.66 8.03
CA THR A 110 -10.35 9.60 8.71
C THR A 110 -10.57 9.24 10.18
N GLU A 111 -10.56 7.94 10.50
CA GLU A 111 -10.82 7.40 11.84
C GLU A 111 -9.85 6.25 12.18
N GLY A 112 -9.52 6.09 13.47
CA GLY A 112 -8.69 4.98 13.94
C GLY A 112 -7.20 5.11 13.62
N TYR A 113 -6.68 6.33 13.48
CA TYR A 113 -5.24 6.55 13.27
C TYR A 113 -4.38 6.04 14.44
N ASP A 114 -4.88 6.13 15.67
CA ASP A 114 -4.22 5.59 16.87
C ASP A 114 -3.96 4.07 16.76
N LEU A 115 -4.85 3.32 16.11
CA LEU A 115 -4.64 1.90 15.84
C LEU A 115 -3.47 1.70 14.87
N VAL A 116 -3.32 2.55 13.87
CA VAL A 116 -2.19 2.50 12.93
C VAL A 116 -0.87 2.78 13.64
N GLU A 117 -0.86 3.73 14.57
CA GLU A 117 0.30 3.97 15.43
C GLU A 117 0.61 2.77 16.33
N LYS A 118 -0.40 2.18 16.99
CA LYS A 118 -0.23 0.97 17.82
C LYS A 118 0.31 -0.21 17.01
N ILE A 119 -0.20 -0.41 15.79
CA ILE A 119 0.31 -1.42 14.86
C ILE A 119 1.80 -1.19 14.61
N SER A 120 2.23 0.07 14.45
CA SER A 120 3.62 0.40 14.12
C SER A 120 4.63 0.01 15.21
N GLN A 121 4.15 -0.18 16.45
CA GLN A 121 4.96 -0.41 17.64
C GLN A 121 4.96 -1.88 18.10
N VAL A 122 4.27 -2.78 17.39
CA VAL A 122 4.25 -4.19 17.79
C VAL A 122 5.64 -4.82 17.66
N PRO A 123 5.97 -5.84 18.48
CA PRO A 123 7.22 -6.57 18.32
C PRO A 123 7.35 -7.18 16.91
N THR A 124 8.50 -6.97 16.26
CA THR A 124 8.79 -7.50 14.92
C THR A 124 10.07 -8.33 14.90
N ARG A 125 10.17 -9.21 13.90
CA ARG A 125 11.40 -9.89 13.49
C ARG A 125 11.62 -9.56 12.01
N GLN A 126 12.70 -8.84 11.68
CA GLN A 126 12.95 -8.35 10.31
C GLN A 126 11.74 -7.58 9.74
N ASP A 127 11.23 -6.61 10.51
CA ASP A 127 10.05 -5.80 10.19
C ASP A 127 8.74 -6.58 10.02
N ASN A 128 8.71 -7.88 10.29
CA ASN A 128 7.49 -8.69 10.29
C ASN A 128 6.95 -8.84 11.71
N PRO A 129 5.68 -8.47 11.97
CA PRO A 129 5.06 -8.66 13.27
C PRO A 129 5.19 -10.11 13.79
N VAL A 130 5.65 -10.28 15.02
CA VAL A 130 5.77 -11.60 15.67
C VAL A 130 4.41 -12.27 15.78
N LYS A 131 3.39 -11.49 16.17
CA LYS A 131 1.99 -11.88 16.07
C LYS A 131 1.42 -11.29 14.77
N PRO A 132 0.94 -12.12 13.82
CA PRO A 132 0.41 -11.63 12.55
C PRO A 132 -0.76 -10.65 12.74
N ILE A 133 -0.68 -9.53 12.03
CA ILE A 133 -1.75 -8.53 11.95
C ILE A 133 -2.46 -8.75 10.63
N MET A 134 -3.75 -9.11 10.71
CA MET A 134 -4.52 -9.57 9.55
C MET A 134 -5.74 -8.70 9.32
N MET A 135 -5.92 -8.29 8.07
CA MET A 135 -7.17 -7.70 7.59
C MET A 135 -8.19 -8.82 7.38
N LYS A 136 -9.25 -8.83 8.19
CA LYS A 136 -10.29 -9.88 8.16
C LYS A 136 -11.31 -9.64 7.04
N SER A 137 -11.74 -8.39 6.89
CA SER A 137 -12.73 -7.96 5.92
C SER A 137 -12.49 -6.50 5.54
N ILE A 138 -13.03 -6.10 4.40
CA ILE A 138 -13.12 -4.70 3.94
C ILE A 138 -14.59 -4.45 3.65
N ALA A 139 -15.16 -3.41 4.25
CA ALA A 139 -16.45 -2.86 3.85
C ALA A 139 -16.19 -1.63 2.99
N ILE A 140 -16.91 -1.50 1.87
CA ILE A 140 -16.85 -0.34 1.00
C ILE A 140 -18.23 0.31 1.06
N GLU A 141 -18.25 1.60 1.42
CA GLU A 141 -19.46 2.37 1.65
C GLU A 141 -19.35 3.70 0.88
N GLY A 142 -20.50 4.29 0.54
CA GLY A 142 -20.55 5.60 -0.12
C GLY A 142 -20.14 5.59 -1.60
N LEU A 143 -20.29 4.45 -2.28
CA LEU A 143 -20.21 4.34 -3.75
C LEU A 143 -21.51 4.79 -4.42
#